data_AF-A0A968TQL4-F1
#
_entry.id   AF-A0A968TQL4-F1
#
_cell.length_a   1.000
_cell.length_b   1.000
_cell.length_c   1.000
_cell.angle_alpha   90.00
_cell.angle_beta   90.00
_cell.angle_gamma   90.00
#
_symmetry.space_group_name_H-M   'P 1'
#
loop_
_entity.id
_entity.type
_entity.pdbx_description
1 polymer ?
#
loop_
_entity_poly.entity_id
_entity_poly.type
_entity_poly.pdbx_seq_one_letter_code
_entity_poly.pdbx_strand_id
1 'polypeptide(L)'
;MDSGLIHILVVSGAHLHFLERLSFWIPERGRLILCTIYCWLTGFGAPVVRALIRRVCSNLFRSWAWTPLQVEAKTTLLLLMIHPQWLVSRSFLMSWMCALALQAPLPLPKWRPLNMSLKCYLFLFPFCAASPLSILWNSLVGPAVGGILFPASLAAIALPWIQPATDQIWRVFLAVLELGPKGPPVDDGFHILTIWWIPMVVHAGLLYGEWKWRREHAFSC
;
A
#
# COMPACT_ATOMS: atom_id res chain seq x y z
N MET A 1 6.52 -5.49 -19.00
CA MET A 1 7.46 -4.55 -18.31
C MET A 1 7.16 -4.61 -16.81
N ASP A 2 7.37 -5.77 -16.20
CA ASP A 2 6.54 -6.16 -15.04
C ASP A 2 7.31 -6.22 -13.71
N SER A 3 8.57 -5.82 -13.66
CA SER A 3 9.45 -6.31 -12.60
C SER A 3 9.83 -5.30 -11.50
N GLY A 4 9.06 -4.23 -11.32
CA GLY A 4 9.29 -3.26 -10.23
C GLY A 4 8.20 -2.18 -10.11
N LEU A 5 7.58 -1.84 -11.24
CA LEU A 5 6.42 -0.95 -11.34
C LEU A 5 5.19 -1.46 -10.60
N ILE A 6 5.02 -2.78 -10.50
CA ILE A 6 3.94 -3.43 -9.72
C ILE A 6 3.94 -2.87 -8.30
N HIS A 7 5.11 -2.60 -7.72
CA HIS A 7 5.23 -2.11 -6.37
C HIS A 7 4.80 -0.64 -6.18
N ILE A 8 4.69 0.12 -7.27
CA ILE A 8 4.24 1.52 -7.32
C ILE A 8 2.77 1.58 -7.77
N LEU A 9 2.35 0.72 -8.70
CA LEU A 9 0.98 0.67 -9.27
C LEU A 9 -0.02 -0.15 -8.44
N VAL A 10 0.42 -1.22 -7.74
CA VAL A 10 -0.44 -1.98 -6.80
C VAL A 10 -0.78 -1.14 -5.57
N VAL A 11 -0.07 -0.03 -5.36
CA VAL A 11 -0.39 0.98 -4.35
C VAL A 11 -1.48 1.94 -4.83
N SER A 12 -2.54 1.42 -5.46
CA SER A 12 -3.76 2.21 -5.71
C SER A 12 -4.39 2.71 -4.39
N GLY A 13 -4.06 2.09 -3.25
CA GLY A 13 -4.34 2.63 -1.92
C GLY A 13 -3.50 3.85 -1.51
N ALA A 14 -2.28 4.04 -2.04
CA ALA A 14 -1.48 5.24 -1.74
C ALA A 14 -2.03 6.47 -2.44
N HIS A 15 -2.63 6.33 -3.61
CA HIS A 15 -3.36 7.44 -4.25
C HIS A 15 -4.49 7.94 -3.35
N LEU A 16 -5.20 7.04 -2.66
CA LEU A 16 -6.25 7.41 -1.72
C LEU A 16 -5.68 8.12 -0.48
N HIS A 17 -4.55 7.65 0.05
CA HIS A 17 -3.85 8.34 1.15
C HIS A 17 -3.26 9.69 0.74
N PHE A 18 -2.76 9.80 -0.51
CA PHE A 18 -2.27 11.06 -1.04
C PHE A 18 -3.43 12.04 -1.25
N LEU A 19 -4.53 11.58 -1.86
CA LEU A 19 -5.73 12.37 -2.07
C LEU A 19 -6.25 12.91 -0.73
N GLU A 20 -6.19 12.10 0.32
CA GLU A 20 -6.51 12.52 1.68
C GLU A 20 -5.57 13.62 2.22
N ARG A 21 -4.26 13.48 2.01
CA ARG A 21 -3.28 14.50 2.41
C ARG A 21 -3.42 15.79 1.63
N LEU A 22 -3.71 15.67 0.33
CA LEU A 22 -3.95 16.83 -0.51
C LEU A 22 -5.22 17.53 -0.07
N SER A 23 -6.31 16.80 0.16
CA SER A 23 -7.58 17.33 0.62
C SER A 23 -7.62 17.70 2.12
N PHE A 24 -6.49 18.05 2.74
CA PHE A 24 -6.43 18.35 4.18
C PHE A 24 -7.33 19.52 4.61
N TRP A 25 -7.63 20.44 3.68
CA TRP A 25 -8.56 21.56 3.91
C TRP A 25 -10.04 21.14 3.92
N ILE A 26 -10.37 19.94 3.43
CA ILE A 26 -11.74 19.44 3.36
C ILE A 26 -12.10 18.76 4.71
N PRO A 27 -13.30 19.01 5.28
CA PRO A 27 -13.75 18.30 6.47
C PRO A 27 -13.76 16.78 6.26
N GLU A 28 -13.63 16.02 7.35
CA GLU A 28 -13.46 14.56 7.30
C GLU A 28 -14.55 13.84 6.48
N ARG A 29 -15.82 14.28 6.61
CA ARG A 29 -16.92 13.73 5.81
C ARG A 29 -16.74 13.98 4.30
N GLY A 30 -16.28 15.17 3.92
CA GLY A 30 -16.00 15.50 2.53
C GLY A 30 -14.83 14.70 1.96
N ARG A 31 -13.79 14.44 2.76
CA ARG A 31 -12.69 13.54 2.37
C ARG A 31 -13.17 12.12 2.11
N LEU A 32 -14.08 11.60 2.95
CA LEU A 32 -14.67 10.28 2.74
C LEU A 32 -15.46 10.20 1.42
N ILE A 33 -16.26 11.23 1.13
CA ILE A 33 -17.01 11.32 -0.14
C ILE A 33 -16.05 11.35 -1.33
N LEU A 34 -15.00 12.18 -1.26
CA LEU A 34 -13.98 12.26 -2.31
C LEU A 34 -13.28 10.91 -2.55
N CYS A 35 -12.89 10.21 -1.48
CA CYS A 35 -12.32 8.87 -1.58
C CYS A 35 -13.29 7.85 -2.18
N THR A 36 -14.59 7.97 -1.87
CA THR A 36 -15.63 7.09 -2.43
C THR A 36 -15.81 7.33 -3.92
N ILE A 37 -15.85 8.60 -4.35
CA ILE A 37 -15.89 8.97 -5.78
C ILE A 37 -14.66 8.42 -6.50
N TYR A 38 -13.47 8.54 -5.89
CA TYR A 38 -12.25 7.96 -6.45
C TYR A 38 -12.34 6.43 -6.58
N CYS A 39 -12.89 5.72 -5.58
CA CYS A 39 -13.13 4.27 -5.67
C CYS A 39 -14.07 3.91 -6.82
N TRP A 40 -15.12 4.71 -7.02
CA TRP A 40 -16.08 4.53 -8.10
C TRP A 40 -15.42 4.72 -9.48
N LEU A 41 -14.67 5.80 -9.66
CA LEU A 41 -13.93 6.10 -10.91
C LEU A 41 -12.86 5.05 -11.24
N THR A 42 -12.29 4.40 -10.21
CA THR A 42 -11.27 3.36 -10.37
C THR A 42 -11.84 1.94 -10.41
N GLY A 43 -13.17 1.78 -10.44
CA GLY A 43 -13.83 0.48 -10.61
C GLY A 43 -13.77 -0.43 -9.37
N PHE A 44 -13.64 0.11 -8.17
CA PHE A 44 -13.65 -0.64 -6.90
C PHE A 44 -12.62 -1.78 -6.83
N GLY A 45 -11.40 -1.55 -7.31
CA GLY A 45 -10.30 -2.51 -7.15
C GLY A 45 -10.03 -2.85 -5.67
N ALA A 46 -9.73 -4.13 -5.39
CA ALA A 46 -9.59 -4.65 -4.02
C ALA A 46 -8.67 -3.82 -3.09
N PRO A 47 -7.48 -3.32 -3.52
CA PRO A 47 -6.65 -2.48 -2.66
C PRO A 47 -7.29 -1.13 -2.31
N VAL A 48 -8.07 -0.56 -3.22
CA VAL A 48 -8.72 0.74 -3.06
C VAL A 48 -9.90 0.62 -2.10
N VAL A 49 -10.75 -0.39 -2.29
CA VAL A 49 -11.87 -0.68 -1.39
C VAL A 49 -11.36 -0.97 0.01
N ARG A 50 -10.26 -1.72 0.13
CA ARG A 50 -9.62 -1.94 1.43
C ARG A 50 -9.16 -0.66 2.10
N ALA A 51 -8.50 0.23 1.37
CA ALA A 51 -8.08 1.53 1.91
C ALA A 51 -9.28 2.37 2.38
N LEU A 52 -10.38 2.37 1.61
CA LEU A 52 -11.62 3.06 1.98
C LEU A 52 -12.24 2.48 3.27
N ILE A 53 -12.41 1.16 3.34
CA ILE A 53 -13.02 0.51 4.52
C ILE A 53 -12.10 0.66 5.73
N ARG A 54 -10.78 0.56 5.56
CA ARG A 54 -9.82 0.84 6.63
C ARG A 54 -10.04 2.22 7.23
N ARG A 55 -10.30 3.21 6.37
CA ARG A 55 -10.56 4.58 6.80
C ARG A 55 -11.85 4.68 7.60
N VAL A 56 -12.93 4.08 7.10
CA VAL A 56 -14.22 4.01 7.81
C VAL A 56 -14.04 3.33 9.18
N CYS A 57 -13.39 2.16 9.22
CA CYS A 57 -13.07 1.44 10.44
C CYS A 57 -12.23 2.26 11.41
N SER A 58 -11.18 2.94 10.93
CA SER A 58 -10.31 3.77 11.78
C SER A 58 -11.07 4.89 12.50
N ASN A 59 -12.11 5.42 11.85
CA ASN A 59 -12.95 6.48 12.42
C ASN A 59 -13.99 5.92 13.39
N LEU A 60 -14.66 4.82 13.02
CA LEU A 60 -15.65 4.16 13.86
C LEU A 60 -15.05 3.63 15.15
N PHE A 61 -13.85 3.06 15.08
CA PHE A 61 -13.19 2.41 16.22
C PHE A 61 -12.22 3.32 16.96
N ARG A 62 -12.23 4.62 16.66
CA ARG A 62 -11.38 5.61 17.35
C ARG A 62 -11.64 5.62 18.87
N SER A 63 -12.88 5.37 19.29
CA SER A 63 -13.27 5.31 20.70
C SER A 63 -12.73 4.09 21.44
N TRP A 64 -12.37 3.02 20.73
CA TRP A 64 -11.97 1.74 21.32
C TRP A 64 -10.45 1.61 21.53
N ALA A 65 -9.70 2.68 21.25
CA ALA A 65 -8.23 2.74 21.39
C ALA A 65 -7.50 1.57 20.70
N TRP A 66 -8.08 1.08 19.60
CA TRP A 66 -7.48 -0.01 18.83
C TRP A 66 -6.23 0.44 18.10
N THR A 67 -5.30 -0.50 17.97
CA THR A 67 -4.06 -0.24 17.26
C THR A 67 -4.28 -0.25 15.76
N PRO A 68 -3.39 0.40 14.98
CA PRO A 68 -3.44 0.30 13.53
C PRO A 68 -3.49 -1.15 13.04
N LEU A 69 -2.83 -2.07 13.74
CA LEU A 69 -2.74 -3.49 13.38
C LEU A 69 -4.05 -4.24 13.61
N GLN A 70 -4.74 -3.93 14.72
CA GLN A 70 -6.07 -4.45 15.02
C GLN A 70 -7.13 -3.89 14.06
N VAL A 71 -7.04 -2.60 13.70
CA VAL A 71 -7.91 -1.98 12.70
C VAL A 71 -7.69 -2.64 11.33
N GLU A 72 -6.44 -2.89 10.94
CA GLU A 72 -6.13 -3.63 9.72
C GLU A 72 -6.75 -5.04 9.73
N ALA A 73 -6.62 -5.77 10.84
CA ALA A 73 -7.15 -7.13 10.96
C ALA A 73 -8.66 -7.18 10.73
N LYS A 74 -9.39 -6.26 11.38
CA LYS A 74 -10.84 -6.19 11.25
C LYS A 74 -11.30 -5.67 9.90
N THR A 75 -10.56 -4.74 9.32
CA THR A 75 -10.81 -4.28 7.94
C THR A 75 -10.69 -5.44 6.97
N THR A 76 -9.61 -6.22 7.05
CA THR A 76 -9.41 -7.38 6.19
C THR A 76 -10.47 -8.44 6.43
N LEU A 77 -10.81 -8.74 7.69
CA LEU A 77 -11.85 -9.71 8.00
C LEU A 77 -13.21 -9.28 7.42
N LEU A 78 -13.60 -8.02 7.62
CA LEU A 78 -14.83 -7.46 7.06
C LEU A 78 -14.87 -7.58 5.54
N LEU A 79 -13.75 -7.29 4.88
CA LEU A 79 -13.62 -7.44 3.44
C LEU A 79 -13.75 -8.87 2.97
N LEU A 80 -13.13 -9.82 3.66
CA LEU A 80 -13.22 -11.23 3.29
C LEU A 80 -14.59 -11.83 3.57
N MET A 81 -15.35 -11.27 4.52
CA MET A 81 -16.76 -11.62 4.71
C MET A 81 -17.64 -11.14 3.53
N ILE A 82 -17.33 -9.97 2.95
CA ILE A 82 -18.09 -9.40 1.83
C ILE A 82 -17.63 -9.97 0.47
N HIS A 83 -16.31 -10.14 0.30
CA HIS A 83 -15.64 -10.58 -0.93
C HIS A 83 -14.61 -11.68 -0.65
N PRO A 84 -15.06 -12.91 -0.32
CA PRO A 84 -14.15 -14.03 -0.03
C PRO A 84 -13.23 -14.38 -1.19
N GLN A 85 -13.65 -14.13 -2.43
CA GLN A 85 -12.83 -14.33 -3.64
C GLN A 85 -11.55 -13.49 -3.66
N TRP A 86 -11.44 -12.43 -2.83
CA TRP A 86 -10.20 -11.65 -2.76
C TRP A 86 -9.06 -12.37 -2.06
N LEU A 87 -9.31 -13.50 -1.38
CA LEU A 87 -8.25 -14.37 -0.86
C LEU A 87 -7.32 -14.90 -1.96
N VAL A 88 -7.84 -15.10 -3.17
CA VAL A 88 -7.06 -15.54 -4.33
C VAL A 88 -6.64 -14.37 -5.23
N SER A 89 -6.89 -13.12 -4.81
CA SER A 89 -6.47 -11.93 -5.56
C SER A 89 -5.05 -11.52 -5.15
N ARG A 90 -4.08 -11.68 -6.07
CA ARG A 90 -2.68 -11.28 -5.85
C ARG A 90 -2.57 -9.81 -5.39
N SER A 91 -3.31 -8.90 -6.03
CA SER A 91 -3.31 -7.48 -5.68
C SER A 91 -3.84 -7.22 -4.28
N PHE A 92 -4.88 -7.94 -3.84
CA PHE A 92 -5.38 -7.84 -2.48
C PHE A 92 -4.34 -8.30 -1.46
N LEU A 93 -3.74 -9.49 -1.65
CA LEU A 93 -2.72 -10.02 -0.73
C LEU A 93 -1.48 -9.15 -0.67
N MET A 94 -0.99 -8.65 -1.81
CA MET A 94 0.12 -7.68 -1.83
C MET A 94 -0.24 -6.41 -1.08
N SER A 95 -1.45 -5.89 -1.27
CA SER A 95 -1.89 -4.71 -0.53
C SER A 95 -1.93 -4.98 0.98
N TRP A 96 -2.45 -6.14 1.40
CA TRP A 96 -2.48 -6.59 2.80
C TRP A 96 -1.08 -6.62 3.40
N MET A 97 -0.15 -7.32 2.74
CA MET A 97 1.24 -7.41 3.17
C MET A 97 1.94 -6.05 3.23
N CYS A 98 1.68 -5.16 2.28
CA CYS A 98 2.20 -3.79 2.32
C CYS A 98 1.70 -3.03 3.57
N ALA A 99 0.41 -3.16 3.91
CA ALA A 99 -0.12 -2.52 5.12
C ALA A 99 0.49 -3.10 6.40
N LEU A 100 0.74 -4.41 6.45
CA LEU A 100 1.45 -5.06 7.56
C LEU A 100 2.91 -4.60 7.64
N ALA A 101 3.60 -4.50 6.51
CA ALA A 101 4.97 -4.02 6.42
C ALA A 101 5.11 -2.61 7.02
N LEU A 102 4.16 -1.71 6.73
CA LEU A 102 4.16 -0.35 7.28
C LEU A 102 3.97 -0.30 8.80
N GLN A 103 3.38 -1.35 9.39
CA GLN A 103 3.03 -1.41 10.81
C GLN A 103 3.98 -2.30 11.62
N ALA A 104 4.75 -3.17 10.95
CA ALA A 104 5.65 -4.10 11.61
C ALA A 104 6.77 -3.36 12.38
N PRO A 105 6.99 -3.65 13.67
CA PRO A 105 8.04 -3.03 14.48
C PRO A 105 9.39 -3.73 14.26
N LEU A 106 9.90 -3.71 13.03
CA LEU A 106 11.20 -4.30 12.70
C LEU A 106 12.36 -3.34 13.03
N PRO A 107 13.46 -3.82 13.64
CA PRO A 107 14.65 -3.03 13.96
C PRO A 107 15.48 -2.74 12.71
N LEU A 108 14.99 -1.83 11.87
CA LEU A 108 15.58 -1.47 10.59
C LEU A 108 16.27 -0.10 10.63
N PRO A 109 17.06 0.28 9.60
CA PRO A 109 17.81 1.54 9.58
C PRO A 109 16.95 2.76 9.90
N LYS A 110 17.57 3.79 10.51
CA LYS A 110 16.87 5.04 10.87
C LYS A 110 16.39 5.85 9.65
N TRP A 111 16.96 5.61 8.47
CA TRP A 111 16.55 6.30 7.25
C TRP A 111 15.17 5.81 6.78
N ARG A 112 14.14 6.63 6.99
CA ARG A 112 12.72 6.27 6.81
C ARG A 112 12.37 5.69 5.43
N PRO A 113 12.81 6.27 4.28
CA PRO A 113 12.50 5.73 2.96
C PRO A 113 13.08 4.34 2.76
N LEU A 114 14.37 4.15 3.09
CA LEU A 114 15.02 2.85 2.99
C LEU A 114 14.38 1.80 3.91
N ASN A 115 14.04 2.20 5.13
CA ASN A 115 13.35 1.33 6.09
C ASN A 115 12.00 0.86 5.52
N MET A 116 11.19 1.78 4.99
CA MET A 116 9.91 1.44 4.36
C MET A 116 10.10 0.51 3.15
N SER A 117 11.03 0.81 2.25
CA SER A 117 11.33 -0.01 1.09
C SER A 117 11.80 -1.42 1.48
N LEU A 118 12.63 -1.52 2.52
CA LEU A 118 13.14 -2.80 3.02
C LEU A 118 12.02 -3.64 3.66
N LYS A 119 11.14 -3.04 4.47
CA LYS A 119 9.96 -3.75 5.01
C LYS A 119 9.06 -4.25 3.89
N CYS A 120 8.74 -3.36 2.94
CA CYS A 120 7.92 -3.70 1.78
C CYS A 120 8.53 -4.85 1.00
N TYR A 121 9.83 -4.79 0.70
CA TYR A 121 10.57 -5.86 0.02
C TYR A 121 10.45 -7.19 0.77
N LEU A 122 10.75 -7.21 2.08
CA LEU A 122 10.70 -8.43 2.88
C LEU A 122 9.29 -9.07 2.89
N PHE A 123 8.25 -8.25 3.03
CA PHE A 123 6.87 -8.71 3.10
C PHE A 123 6.31 -9.12 1.74
N LEU A 124 6.77 -8.50 0.65
CA LEU A 124 6.21 -8.70 -0.69
C LEU A 124 7.03 -9.66 -1.54
N PHE A 125 8.22 -10.04 -1.07
CA PHE A 125 9.07 -11.04 -1.72
C PHE A 125 8.31 -12.31 -2.15
N PRO A 126 7.42 -12.93 -1.33
CA PRO A 126 6.69 -14.12 -1.75
C PRO A 126 5.72 -13.88 -2.92
N PHE A 127 5.26 -12.64 -3.11
CA PHE A 127 4.25 -12.27 -4.10
C PHE A 127 4.87 -11.69 -5.37
N CYS A 128 6.03 -11.06 -5.25
CA CYS A 128 6.74 -10.40 -6.33
C CYS A 128 8.24 -10.58 -6.06
N ALA A 129 8.84 -11.60 -6.69
CA ALA A 129 10.28 -11.76 -6.67
C ALA A 129 10.90 -10.51 -7.33
N ALA A 130 11.63 -9.75 -6.53
CA ALA A 130 12.31 -8.53 -6.99
C ALA A 130 13.79 -8.65 -6.66
N SER A 131 14.64 -8.04 -7.49
CA SER A 131 16.07 -7.95 -7.18
C SER A 131 16.28 -7.12 -5.90
N PRO A 132 17.22 -7.47 -5.00
CA PRO A 132 17.56 -6.63 -3.85
C PRO A 132 17.95 -5.20 -4.25
N LEU A 133 18.51 -5.00 -5.44
CA LEU A 133 18.83 -3.67 -5.97
C LEU A 133 17.59 -2.80 -6.19
N SER A 134 16.42 -3.43 -6.40
CA SER A 134 15.15 -2.71 -6.51
C SER A 134 14.78 -1.96 -5.23
N ILE A 135 15.32 -2.35 -4.07
CA ILE A 135 15.09 -1.65 -2.80
C ILE A 135 15.66 -0.24 -2.87
N LEU A 136 16.92 -0.10 -3.31
CA LEU A 136 17.57 1.20 -3.46
C LEU A 136 16.88 2.01 -4.56
N TRP A 137 16.58 1.36 -5.69
CA TRP A 137 15.90 1.98 -6.81
C TRP A 137 14.52 2.55 -6.42
N ASN A 138 13.68 1.75 -5.76
CA ASN A 138 12.36 2.17 -5.29
C ASN A 138 12.44 3.24 -4.19
N SER A 139 13.49 3.23 -3.37
CA SER A 139 13.71 4.28 -2.36
C SER A 139 14.03 5.64 -2.99
N LEU A 140 14.70 5.65 -4.15
CA LEU A 140 15.04 6.86 -4.90
C LEU A 140 13.87 7.34 -5.77
N VAL A 141 13.23 6.42 -6.49
CA VAL A 141 12.18 6.73 -7.48
C VAL A 141 10.80 6.93 -6.84
N GLY A 142 10.50 6.20 -5.76
CA GLY A 142 9.20 6.26 -5.07
C GLY A 142 8.75 7.68 -4.67
N PRO A 143 9.62 8.51 -4.06
CA PRO A 143 9.30 9.91 -3.74
C PRO A 143 8.93 10.74 -4.97
N ALA A 144 9.54 10.50 -6.13
CA ALA A 144 9.23 11.23 -7.37
C ALA A 144 7.81 10.92 -7.87
N VAL A 145 7.33 9.69 -7.68
CA VAL A 145 5.95 9.31 -8.03
C VAL A 145 4.94 10.12 -7.22
N GLY A 146 5.09 10.11 -5.90
CA GLY A 146 4.17 10.82 -5.01
C GLY A 146 4.29 12.34 -5.12
N GLY A 147 5.51 12.85 -5.31
CA GLY A 147 5.78 14.30 -5.30
C GLY A 147 5.59 14.99 -6.64
N ILE A 148 5.78 14.30 -7.77
CA ILE A 148 5.77 14.91 -9.11
C ILE A 148 4.66 14.32 -9.97
N LEU A 149 4.66 13.00 -10.19
CA LEU A 149 3.72 12.37 -11.11
C LEU A 149 2.28 12.50 -10.67
N PHE A 150 2.00 12.31 -9.38
CA PHE A 150 0.64 12.38 -8.88
C PHE A 150 0.06 13.81 -8.99
N PRO A 151 0.73 14.88 -8.50
CA PRO A 151 0.25 16.25 -8.72
C PRO A 151 0.09 16.61 -10.19
N ALA A 152 1.02 16.21 -11.05
CA ALA A 152 0.93 16.46 -12.50
C ALA A 152 -0.28 15.75 -13.13
N SER A 153 -0.55 14.51 -12.72
CA SER A 153 -1.71 13.74 -13.19
C SER A 153 -3.02 14.37 -12.70
N LEU A 154 -3.07 14.81 -11.45
CA LEU A 154 -4.24 15.50 -10.92
C LEU A 154 -4.47 16.86 -11.60
N ALA A 155 -3.40 17.61 -11.87
CA ALA A 155 -3.47 18.87 -12.60
C ALA A 155 -3.98 18.67 -14.02
N ALA A 156 -3.56 17.61 -14.72
CA ALA A 156 -4.05 17.28 -16.05
C ALA A 156 -5.55 16.93 -16.08
N ILE A 157 -6.07 16.29 -15.03
CA ILE A 157 -7.52 16.04 -14.88
C ILE A 157 -8.29 17.36 -14.76
N ALA A 158 -7.78 18.32 -14.00
CA ALA A 158 -8.44 19.61 -13.79
C ALA A 158 -8.26 20.59 -14.95
N LEU A 159 -7.10 20.55 -15.62
CA LEU A 159 -6.66 21.48 -16.66
C LEU A 159 -6.16 20.68 -17.87
N PRO A 160 -7.05 20.34 -18.82
CA PRO A 160 -6.71 19.46 -19.94
C PRO A 160 -5.52 19.94 -20.79
N TRP A 161 -5.27 21.26 -20.86
CA TRP A 161 -4.13 21.81 -21.59
C TRP A 161 -2.76 21.46 -20.98
N ILE A 162 -2.71 21.02 -19.71
CA ILE A 162 -1.47 20.54 -19.06
C ILE A 162 -1.14 19.10 -19.47
N GLN A 163 -2.10 18.36 -20.01
CA GLN A 163 -1.94 16.95 -20.37
C GLN A 163 -0.66 16.65 -21.19
N PRO A 164 -0.28 17.41 -22.24
CA PRO A 164 0.95 17.13 -22.99
C PRO A 164 2.22 17.22 -22.14
N ALA A 165 2.26 18.15 -21.18
CA ALA A 165 3.39 18.28 -20.25
C ALA A 165 3.42 17.09 -19.27
N THR A 166 2.27 16.69 -18.73
CA THR A 166 2.15 15.51 -17.88
C THR A 166 2.56 14.22 -18.60
N ASP A 167 2.18 14.06 -19.87
CA ASP A 167 2.59 12.91 -20.69
C ASP A 167 4.09 12.88 -20.90
N GLN A 168 4.73 14.05 -21.10
CA GLN A 168 6.18 14.13 -21.21
C GLN A 168 6.90 13.76 -19.90
N ILE A 169 6.37 14.20 -18.75
CA ILE A 169 6.88 13.78 -17.43
C ILE A 169 6.78 12.25 -17.29
N TRP A 170 5.64 11.66 -17.69
CA TRP A 170 5.46 10.21 -17.69
C TRP A 170 6.46 9.49 -18.60
N ARG A 171 6.71 10.00 -19.81
CA ARG A 171 7.71 9.42 -20.72
C ARG A 171 9.11 9.42 -20.11
N VAL A 172 9.53 10.54 -19.53
CA VAL A 172 10.84 10.63 -18.84
C VAL A 172 10.90 9.66 -17.67
N PHE A 173 9.84 9.59 -16.88
CA PHE A 173 9.76 8.68 -15.75
C PHE A 173 9.83 7.20 -16.16
N LEU A 174 9.11 6.82 -17.22
CA LEU A 174 9.15 5.46 -17.77
C LEU A 174 10.56 5.12 -18.30
N ALA A 175 11.19 6.05 -19.02
CA ALA A 175 12.57 5.88 -19.48
C ALA A 175 13.55 5.70 -18.32
N VAL A 176 13.39 6.45 -17.22
CA VAL A 176 14.18 6.25 -15.99
C VAL A 176 13.93 4.85 -15.43
N LEU A 177 12.67 4.42 -15.31
CA LEU A 177 12.34 3.11 -14.77
C LEU A 177 12.90 1.94 -15.58
N GLU A 178 13.01 2.08 -16.90
CA GLU A 178 13.62 1.07 -17.78
C GLU A 178 15.11 0.84 -17.52
N LEU A 179 15.80 1.85 -16.95
CA LEU A 179 17.19 1.74 -16.50
C LEU A 179 17.33 0.99 -15.17
N GLY A 180 16.22 0.79 -14.45
CA GLY A 180 16.19 0.13 -13.16
C GLY A 180 16.51 -1.37 -13.24
N PRO A 181 16.79 -2.00 -12.09
CA PRO A 181 17.03 -3.43 -12.02
C PRO A 181 15.80 -4.20 -12.50
N LYS A 182 16.00 -5.05 -13.50
CA LYS A 182 14.97 -5.97 -13.98
C LYS A 182 14.87 -7.14 -13.00
N GLY A 183 13.67 -7.44 -12.56
CA GLY A 183 13.37 -8.64 -11.78
C GLY A 183 13.25 -9.86 -12.69
N PRO A 184 13.22 -11.06 -12.10
CA PRO A 184 12.98 -12.29 -12.83
C PRO A 184 11.64 -12.24 -13.59
N PRO A 185 11.47 -13.03 -14.65
CA PRO A 185 10.20 -13.14 -15.37
C PRO A 185 9.05 -13.45 -14.40
N VAL A 186 7.85 -12.93 -14.71
CA VAL A 186 6.65 -12.96 -13.85
C VAL A 186 6.25 -14.39 -13.44
N ASP A 187 6.64 -15.37 -14.24
CA ASP A 187 6.36 -16.80 -14.05
C ASP A 187 7.18 -17.42 -12.91
N ASP A 188 8.24 -16.76 -12.43
CA ASP A 188 9.06 -17.24 -11.30
C ASP A 188 8.43 -16.95 -9.92
N GLY A 189 7.26 -16.31 -9.88
CA GLY A 189 6.52 -16.10 -8.64
C GLY A 189 5.81 -17.37 -8.17
N PHE A 190 5.71 -17.55 -6.84
CA PHE A 190 4.91 -18.63 -6.30
C PHE A 190 3.44 -18.50 -6.72
N HIS A 191 2.83 -19.62 -7.09
CA HIS A 191 1.43 -19.68 -7.47
C HIS A 191 0.54 -19.16 -6.32
N ILE A 192 -0.47 -18.34 -6.63
CA ILE A 192 -1.28 -17.68 -5.58
C ILE A 192 -1.91 -18.67 -4.58
N LEU A 193 -2.30 -19.85 -5.08
CA LEU A 193 -2.87 -20.93 -4.26
C LEU A 193 -1.88 -21.56 -3.27
N THR A 194 -0.57 -21.36 -3.43
CA THR A 194 0.42 -21.85 -2.47
C THR A 194 0.80 -20.82 -1.42
N ILE A 195 0.54 -19.53 -1.67
CA ILE A 195 0.98 -18.41 -0.80
C ILE A 195 -0.15 -17.58 -0.17
N TRP A 196 -1.41 -17.90 -0.43
CA TRP A 196 -2.56 -17.12 0.08
C TRP A 196 -2.63 -17.03 1.61
N TRP A 197 -2.09 -18.02 2.31
CA TRP A 197 -2.09 -18.09 3.78
C TRP A 197 -1.00 -17.23 4.43
N ILE A 198 0.02 -16.80 3.68
CA ILE A 198 1.16 -16.04 4.21
C ILE A 198 0.70 -14.76 4.95
N PRO A 199 -0.19 -13.92 4.38
CA PRO A 199 -0.61 -12.69 5.05
C PRO A 199 -1.35 -12.96 6.35
N MET A 200 -2.12 -14.06 6.44
CA MET A 200 -2.80 -14.46 7.68
C MET A 200 -1.81 -14.81 8.77
N VAL A 201 -0.82 -15.66 8.47
CA VAL A 201 0.20 -16.08 9.44
C VAL A 201 1.03 -14.90 9.90
N VAL A 202 1.45 -14.04 8.98
CA VAL A 202 2.22 -12.83 9.30
C VAL A 202 1.39 -11.87 10.16
N HIS A 203 0.12 -11.64 9.83
CA HIS A 203 -0.76 -10.77 10.62
C HIS A 203 -0.99 -11.33 12.02
N ALA A 204 -1.28 -12.63 12.15
CA ALA A 204 -1.45 -13.29 13.43
C ALA A 204 -0.18 -13.21 14.29
N GLY A 205 0.99 -13.42 13.70
CA GLY A 205 2.28 -13.28 14.38
C GLY A 205 2.52 -11.86 14.90
N LEU A 206 2.22 -10.84 14.08
CA LEU A 206 2.32 -9.44 14.50
C LEU A 206 1.35 -9.10 15.64
N LEU A 207 0.10 -9.59 15.58
CA LEU A 207 -0.90 -9.38 16.63
C LEU A 207 -0.50 -10.06 17.94
N TYR A 208 0.05 -11.27 17.85
CA TYR A 208 0.56 -12.00 19.01
C TYR A 208 1.74 -11.26 19.65
N GLY A 209 2.69 -10.77 18.83
CA GLY A 209 3.80 -9.95 19.31
C GLY A 209 3.35 -8.67 20.00
N GLU A 210 2.37 -7.97 19.42
CA GLU A 210 1.76 -6.79 20.03
C GLU A 210 1.07 -7.11 21.37
N TRP A 211 0.29 -8.19 21.43
CA TRP A 211 -0.36 -8.64 22.66
C TRP A 211 0.66 -8.96 23.76
N LYS A 212 1.73 -9.70 23.42
CA LYS A 212 2.80 -10.05 24.35
C LYS A 212 3.49 -8.78 24.88
N TRP A 213 3.88 -7.86 23.99
CA TRP A 213 4.51 -6.59 24.37
C TRP A 213 3.61 -5.77 25.32
N ARG A 214 2.31 -5.66 25.02
CA ARG A 214 1.35 -4.95 25.89
C ARG A 214 1.24 -5.59 27.27
N ARG A 215 1.23 -6.92 27.35
CA ARG A 215 1.20 -7.63 28.63
C ARG A 215 2.44 -7.34 29.47
N GLU A 216 3.64 -7.39 28.88
CA GLU A 216 4.89 -7.11 29.61
C GLU A 216 4.91 -5.69 30.19
N HIS A 217 4.38 -4.70 29.47
CA HIS A 217 4.35 -3.31 29.92
C HIS A 217 3.22 -3.01 30.91
N ALA A 218 2.10 -3.75 30.85
CA ALA A 218 0.98 -3.56 31.78
C ALA A 218 1.32 -3.92 33.24
N PHE A 219 2.34 -4.77 33.46
CA PHE A 219 2.80 -5.18 34.79
C PHE A 219 4.12 -4.52 35.23
N SER A 220 4.64 -3.57 34.43
CA SER A 220 5.90 -2.86 34.72
C SER A 220 5.68 -1.46 35.32
N CYS A 221 4.44 -1.15 35.72
CA CYS A 221 4.04 0.08 36.43
C CYS A 221 3.60 -0.26 37.84
#